data_AF-A0A644ZPI2-F1
#
_entry.id   AF-A0A644ZPI2-F1
#
_cell.length_a   1.000
_cell.length_b   1.000
_cell.length_c   1.000
_cell.angle_alpha   90.00
_cell.angle_beta   90.00
_cell.angle_gamma   90.00
#
_symmetry.space_group_name_H-M   'P 1'
#
loop_
_entity.id
_entity.type
_entity.pdbx_description
1 polymer ?
#
loop_
_entity_poly.entity_id
_entity_poly.type
_entity_poly.pdbx_seq_one_letter_code
_entity_poly.pdbx_strand_id
1 'polypeptide(L)'
;MSLAVIGLFILWLGWFGFNPGSTMSFQNPDDVMHILMTTNTAAIAAILTSTATAWIIIGKPDLGMTINGCLAGLVAITGSCAYVSIEASLLIGAIAGILVVYAVMFFDKIKVDDPVGATAVHLACGVFGTICVGLFAKEGITSLSTQNGLFYGGGFQLLWAQIIGIVAVGAFVFASSLLVWYLIKKTIGIRVSAEEEIAGLDIGEHGNIAYPDFALVASGNGYINSIEDINIEVTDNSKDTVPANVAVPVVHKEHSGDKMTKVTIITNQNKLSALQDALGNLGVTGLTVTNVLGHGMQKGNPTFFRGVPMDTRLLPKVKVDVVICKIPIETLVDTVKKVLYTGNIGDGKIFIYDVEDVIKIRTNEHGYDALQDEE
;
A
#
# COMPACT_ATOMS: atom_id res chain seq x y z
N MET A 1 -2.04 -3.71 2.53
CA MET A 1 -3.48 -4.06 2.53
C MET A 1 -4.24 -3.59 3.76
N SER A 2 -3.63 -3.47 4.96
CA SER A 2 -4.35 -3.04 6.18
C SER A 2 -5.09 -1.70 6.03
N LEU A 3 -4.46 -0.69 5.41
CA LEU A 3 -5.10 0.61 5.14
C LEU A 3 -6.33 0.49 4.21
N ALA A 4 -6.28 -0.39 3.20
CA ALA A 4 -7.43 -0.63 2.32
C ALA A 4 -8.60 -1.27 3.07
N VAL A 5 -8.32 -2.19 4.00
CA VAL A 5 -9.36 -2.80 4.86
C VAL A 5 -9.96 -1.77 5.82
N ILE A 6 -9.14 -0.88 6.40
CA ILE A 6 -9.65 0.23 7.22
C ILE A 6 -10.56 1.14 6.37
N GLY A 7 -10.12 1.49 5.16
CA GLY A 7 -10.93 2.26 4.21
C GLY A 7 -12.26 1.57 3.90
N LEU A 8 -12.26 0.25 3.69
CA LEU A 8 -13.48 -0.53 3.52
C LEU A 8 -14.41 -0.40 4.74
N PHE A 9 -13.91 -0.58 5.96
CA PHE A 9 -14.74 -0.49 7.16
C PHE A 9 -15.35 0.91 7.33
N ILE A 10 -14.59 1.96 7.02
CA ILE A 10 -15.09 3.34 7.03
C ILE A 10 -16.21 3.51 6.00
N LEU A 11 -16.01 3.03 4.76
CA LEU A 11 -17.02 3.12 3.71
C LEU A 11 -18.27 2.31 4.02
N TRP A 12 -18.10 1.09 4.54
CA TRP A 12 -19.23 0.24 4.93
C TRP A 12 -20.02 0.89 6.06
N LEU A 13 -19.35 1.35 7.13
CA LEU A 13 -20.01 2.10 8.20
C LEU A 13 -20.70 3.37 7.67
N GLY A 14 -20.04 4.13 6.80
CA GLY A 14 -20.61 5.31 6.16
C GLY A 14 -21.86 5.01 5.34
N TRP A 15 -21.96 3.81 4.77
CA TRP A 15 -23.13 3.38 3.99
C TRP A 15 -24.40 3.21 4.83
N PHE A 16 -24.27 2.99 6.15
CA PHE A 16 -25.40 2.99 7.10
C PHE A 16 -25.98 4.40 7.29
N GLY A 17 -25.21 5.45 6.98
CA GLY A 17 -25.73 6.81 6.84
C GLY A 17 -26.21 7.10 5.42
N PHE A 18 -25.48 6.62 4.41
CA PHE A 18 -25.74 6.94 3.00
C PHE A 18 -27.11 6.44 2.52
N ASN A 19 -27.39 5.14 2.64
CA ASN A 19 -28.65 4.57 2.13
C ASN A 19 -29.85 4.93 3.05
N PRO A 20 -29.83 4.62 4.36
CA PRO A 20 -30.97 4.93 5.22
C PRO A 20 -31.21 6.44 5.37
N GLY A 21 -30.15 7.26 5.37
CA GLY A 21 -30.28 8.72 5.40
C GLY A 21 -30.88 9.33 4.14
N SER A 22 -30.90 8.59 3.02
CA SER A 22 -31.56 9.01 1.78
C SER A 22 -33.09 9.05 1.88
N THR A 23 -33.69 8.54 2.97
CA THR A 23 -35.11 8.81 3.28
C THR A 23 -35.36 10.28 3.62
N MET A 24 -34.32 11.02 4.01
CA MET A 24 -34.37 12.43 4.45
C MET A 24 -35.35 12.71 5.60
N SER A 25 -35.82 11.65 6.27
CA SER A 25 -36.86 11.71 7.30
C SER A 25 -36.78 10.45 8.18
N PHE A 26 -37.11 10.60 9.46
CA PHE A 26 -37.29 9.50 10.40
C PHE A 26 -38.76 9.34 10.83
N GLN A 27 -39.71 9.89 10.05
CA GLN A 27 -41.14 9.77 10.35
C GLN A 27 -41.66 8.33 10.24
N ASN A 28 -41.05 7.52 9.36
CA ASN A 28 -41.30 6.08 9.23
C ASN A 28 -40.03 5.31 9.60
N PRO A 29 -39.78 5.01 10.89
CA PRO A 29 -38.57 4.31 11.33
C PRO A 29 -38.38 2.94 10.67
N ASP A 30 -39.48 2.25 10.36
CA ASP A 30 -39.46 0.93 9.74
C ASP A 30 -38.81 0.96 8.35
N ASP A 31 -39.03 2.02 7.57
CA ASP A 31 -38.37 2.19 6.26
C ASP A 31 -36.86 2.32 6.41
N VAL A 32 -36.41 3.11 7.38
CA VAL A 32 -34.99 3.33 7.67
C VAL A 32 -34.32 2.02 8.12
N MET A 33 -34.99 1.26 8.98
CA MET A 33 -34.49 -0.05 9.43
C MET A 33 -34.46 -1.07 8.29
N HIS A 34 -35.48 -1.08 7.43
CA HIS A 34 -35.51 -1.95 6.25
C HIS A 34 -34.35 -1.64 5.30
N ILE A 35 -34.11 -0.37 4.99
CA ILE A 35 -33.02 0.07 4.11
C ILE A 35 -31.65 -0.27 4.72
N LEU A 36 -31.49 -0.13 6.03
CA LEU A 36 -30.27 -0.53 6.73
C LEU A 36 -30.02 -2.04 6.55
N MET A 37 -31.08 -2.85 6.73
CA MET A 37 -30.99 -4.30 6.56
C MET A 37 -30.63 -4.68 5.12
N THR A 38 -31.35 -4.18 4.12
CA THR A 38 -31.08 -4.50 2.70
C THR A 38 -29.67 -4.08 2.29
N THR A 39 -29.19 -2.93 2.78
CA THR A 39 -27.83 -2.45 2.55
C THR A 39 -26.79 -3.43 3.09
N ASN A 40 -26.96 -3.85 4.35
CA ASN A 40 -26.00 -4.73 5.01
C ASN A 40 -26.03 -6.16 4.45
N THR A 41 -27.20 -6.71 4.15
CA THR A 41 -27.32 -8.07 3.59
C THR A 41 -26.75 -8.16 2.19
N ALA A 42 -26.93 -7.14 1.34
CA ALA A 42 -26.30 -7.10 0.02
C ALA A 42 -24.76 -7.08 0.12
N ALA A 43 -24.19 -6.29 1.04
CA ALA A 43 -22.75 -6.24 1.27
C ALA A 43 -22.20 -7.60 1.70
N ILE A 44 -22.85 -8.27 2.67
CA ILE A 44 -22.45 -9.59 3.18
C ILE A 44 -22.49 -10.64 2.07
N ALA A 45 -23.57 -10.69 1.29
CA ALA A 45 -23.70 -11.65 0.18
C ALA A 45 -22.63 -11.42 -0.89
N ALA A 46 -22.32 -10.16 -1.20
CA ALA A 46 -21.29 -9.81 -2.17
C ALA A 46 -19.88 -10.16 -1.68
N ILE A 47 -19.57 -10.00 -0.39
CA ILE A 47 -18.30 -10.46 0.21
C ILE A 47 -18.12 -11.96 0.02
N LEU A 48 -19.14 -12.76 0.37
CA LEU A 48 -19.04 -14.21 0.31
C LEU A 48 -18.86 -14.71 -1.12
N THR A 49 -19.67 -14.18 -2.04
CA THR A 49 -19.67 -14.60 -3.44
C THR A 49 -18.45 -14.10 -4.22
N SER A 50 -18.00 -12.87 -4.01
CA SER A 50 -16.74 -12.38 -4.62
C SER A 50 -15.53 -13.18 -4.14
N THR A 51 -15.45 -13.48 -2.84
CA THR A 51 -14.36 -14.27 -2.27
C THR A 51 -14.37 -15.70 -2.82
N ALA A 52 -15.54 -16.35 -2.86
CA ALA A 52 -15.67 -17.68 -3.44
C ALA A 52 -15.34 -17.69 -4.95
N THR A 53 -15.82 -16.70 -5.69
CA THR A 53 -15.59 -16.56 -7.14
C THR A 53 -14.10 -16.33 -7.43
N ALA A 54 -13.45 -15.44 -6.67
CA ALA A 54 -12.00 -15.24 -6.74
C ALA A 54 -11.26 -16.55 -6.45
N TRP A 55 -11.65 -17.30 -5.43
CA TRP A 55 -11.00 -18.57 -5.12
C TRP A 55 -11.13 -19.59 -6.26
N ILE A 56 -12.30 -19.70 -6.88
CA ILE A 56 -12.55 -20.63 -7.99
C ILE A 56 -11.77 -20.23 -9.25
N ILE A 57 -11.77 -18.94 -9.60
CA ILE A 57 -11.19 -18.46 -10.87
C ILE A 57 -9.68 -18.23 -10.76
N ILE A 58 -9.25 -17.62 -9.66
CA ILE A 58 -7.85 -17.22 -9.40
C ILE A 58 -7.07 -18.35 -8.72
N GLY A 59 -7.77 -19.34 -8.14
CA GLY A 59 -7.18 -20.49 -7.45
C GLY A 59 -6.79 -20.21 -5.99
N LYS A 60 -6.94 -18.97 -5.52
CA LYS A 60 -6.63 -18.53 -4.15
C LYS A 60 -7.61 -17.45 -3.69
N PRO A 61 -7.88 -17.32 -2.38
CA PRO A 61 -8.63 -16.18 -1.87
C PRO A 61 -7.82 -14.90 -2.08
N ASP A 62 -8.45 -13.88 -2.68
CA ASP A 62 -7.84 -12.57 -2.93
C ASP A 62 -8.54 -11.50 -2.09
N LEU A 63 -7.79 -10.88 -1.17
CA LEU A 63 -8.34 -9.88 -0.24
C LEU A 63 -8.80 -8.60 -0.96
N GLY A 64 -8.15 -8.22 -2.07
CA GLY A 64 -8.57 -7.08 -2.88
C GLY A 64 -9.94 -7.32 -3.51
N MET A 65 -10.17 -8.54 -4.01
CA MET A 65 -11.48 -8.97 -4.54
C MET A 65 -12.55 -9.04 -3.45
N THR A 66 -12.20 -9.47 -2.23
CA THR A 66 -13.14 -9.42 -1.10
C THR A 66 -13.56 -7.99 -0.76
N ILE A 67 -12.59 -7.06 -0.74
CA ILE A 67 -12.85 -5.62 -0.49
C ILE A 67 -13.74 -5.04 -1.58
N ASN A 68 -13.38 -5.24 -2.85
CA ASN A 68 -14.17 -4.77 -3.99
C ASN A 68 -15.54 -5.46 -4.06
N GLY A 69 -15.64 -6.70 -3.59
CA GLY A 69 -16.90 -7.43 -3.42
C GLY A 69 -17.85 -6.76 -2.45
N CYS A 70 -17.38 -6.38 -1.26
CA CYS A 70 -18.21 -5.63 -0.32
C CYS A 70 -18.73 -4.33 -0.95
N LEU A 71 -17.84 -3.56 -1.58
CA LEU A 71 -18.22 -2.31 -2.24
C LEU A 71 -19.19 -2.55 -3.40
N ALA A 72 -19.01 -3.62 -4.18
CA ALA A 72 -19.92 -3.99 -5.27
C ALA A 72 -21.34 -4.27 -4.78
N GLY A 73 -21.49 -4.97 -3.65
CA GLY A 73 -22.79 -5.21 -3.02
C GLY A 73 -23.46 -3.91 -2.54
N LEU A 74 -22.69 -3.06 -1.86
CA LEU A 74 -23.15 -1.74 -1.39
C LEU A 74 -23.57 -0.82 -2.56
N VAL A 75 -22.77 -0.78 -3.63
CA VAL A 75 -23.10 -0.01 -4.84
C VAL A 75 -24.36 -0.57 -5.52
N ALA A 76 -24.43 -1.89 -5.75
CA ALA A 76 -25.54 -2.49 -6.46
C ALA A 76 -26.90 -2.31 -5.75
N ILE A 77 -26.90 -2.33 -4.41
CA ILE A 77 -28.14 -2.15 -3.64
C ILE A 77 -28.54 -0.67 -3.49
N THR A 78 -27.62 0.28 -3.70
CA THR A 78 -27.84 1.72 -3.41
C THR A 78 -29.13 2.26 -4.05
N GLY A 79 -29.35 2.02 -5.33
CA GLY A 79 -30.54 2.50 -6.02
C GLY A 79 -31.83 1.77 -5.64
N SER A 80 -31.73 0.54 -5.12
CA SER A 80 -32.86 -0.38 -4.91
C SER A 80 -33.18 -0.67 -3.44
N CYS A 81 -32.36 -0.20 -2.49
CA CYS A 81 -32.40 -0.55 -1.07
C CYS A 81 -33.75 -0.32 -0.36
N ALA A 82 -34.52 0.69 -0.79
CA ALA A 82 -35.85 0.98 -0.27
C ALA A 82 -36.98 0.21 -0.98
N TYR A 83 -36.71 -0.37 -2.14
CA TYR A 83 -37.74 -0.89 -3.05
C TYR A 83 -37.78 -2.42 -3.12
N VAL A 84 -36.76 -3.11 -2.60
CA VAL A 84 -36.61 -4.57 -2.71
C VAL A 84 -36.69 -5.24 -1.35
N SER A 85 -37.03 -6.53 -1.34
CA SER A 85 -37.05 -7.32 -0.09
C SER A 85 -35.63 -7.63 0.39
N ILE A 86 -35.52 -8.08 1.64
CA ILE A 86 -34.23 -8.48 2.22
C ILE A 86 -33.66 -9.68 1.44
N GLU A 87 -34.49 -10.63 1.02
CA GLU A 87 -34.09 -11.78 0.21
C GLU A 87 -33.60 -11.35 -1.18
N ALA A 88 -34.29 -10.39 -1.80
CA ALA A 88 -33.86 -9.83 -3.08
C ALA A 88 -32.52 -9.09 -2.93
N SER A 89 -32.29 -8.37 -1.83
CA SER A 89 -31.02 -7.69 -1.58
C SER A 89 -29.84 -8.65 -1.45
N LEU A 90 -30.03 -9.82 -0.81
CA LEU A 90 -29.03 -10.89 -0.74
C LEU A 90 -28.69 -11.40 -2.15
N LEU A 91 -29.70 -11.61 -2.99
CA LEU A 91 -29.49 -12.06 -4.37
C LEU A 91 -28.76 -11.01 -5.22
N ILE A 92 -29.17 -9.74 -5.13
CA ILE A 92 -28.52 -8.63 -5.83
C ILE A 92 -27.05 -8.53 -5.39
N GLY A 93 -26.78 -8.56 -4.08
CA GLY A 93 -25.42 -8.57 -3.54
C GLY A 93 -24.60 -9.76 -4.02
N ALA A 94 -25.17 -10.98 -3.97
CA ALA A 94 -24.52 -12.19 -4.45
C ALA A 94 -24.12 -12.11 -5.93
N ILE A 95 -25.02 -11.62 -6.79
CA ILE A 95 -24.73 -11.45 -8.22
C ILE A 95 -23.69 -10.34 -8.43
N ALA A 96 -23.77 -9.23 -7.71
CA ALA A 96 -22.80 -8.15 -7.78
C ALA A 96 -21.39 -8.60 -7.37
N GLY A 97 -21.27 -9.45 -6.33
CA GLY A 97 -20.01 -10.04 -5.89
C GLY A 97 -19.37 -10.95 -6.94
N ILE A 98 -20.17 -11.70 -7.70
CA ILE A 98 -19.68 -12.49 -8.84
C ILE A 98 -19.28 -11.55 -9.98
N LEU A 99 -20.15 -10.60 -10.32
CA LEU A 99 -20.00 -9.66 -11.42
C LEU A 99 -18.70 -8.85 -11.31
N VAL A 100 -18.38 -8.34 -10.12
CA VAL A 100 -17.20 -7.49 -9.93
C VAL A 100 -15.89 -8.22 -10.23
N VAL A 101 -15.79 -9.51 -9.90
CA VAL A 101 -14.58 -10.30 -10.18
C VAL A 101 -14.36 -10.39 -11.69
N TYR A 102 -15.40 -10.73 -12.45
CA TYR A 102 -15.33 -10.79 -13.90
C TYR A 102 -15.13 -9.40 -14.54
N ALA A 103 -15.74 -8.36 -13.98
CA ALA A 103 -15.62 -7.00 -14.47
C ALA A 103 -14.18 -6.47 -14.31
N VAL A 104 -13.54 -6.68 -13.16
CA VAL A 104 -12.12 -6.33 -12.97
C VAL A 104 -11.25 -7.04 -14.01
N MET A 105 -11.41 -8.36 -14.15
CA MET A 105 -10.64 -9.15 -15.13
C MET A 105 -10.90 -8.68 -16.57
N PHE A 106 -12.12 -8.26 -16.88
CA PHE A 106 -12.47 -7.72 -18.20
C PHE A 106 -11.77 -6.40 -18.48
N PHE A 107 -11.83 -5.43 -17.55
CA PHE A 107 -11.18 -4.13 -17.70
C PHE A 107 -9.65 -4.27 -17.79
N ASP A 108 -9.06 -5.14 -16.98
CA ASP A 108 -7.63 -5.48 -17.05
C ASP A 108 -7.27 -6.08 -18.44
N LYS A 109 -8.12 -6.97 -18.97
CA LYS A 109 -7.91 -7.61 -20.28
C LYS A 109 -7.94 -6.62 -21.44
N ILE A 110 -8.80 -5.60 -21.38
CA ILE A 110 -8.86 -4.53 -22.39
C ILE A 110 -7.85 -3.41 -22.13
N LYS A 111 -6.96 -3.58 -21.14
CA LYS A 111 -5.88 -2.65 -20.79
C LYS A 111 -6.39 -1.27 -20.35
N VAL A 112 -7.54 -1.24 -19.68
CA VAL A 112 -7.99 -0.05 -18.96
C VAL A 112 -7.22 -0.01 -17.65
N ASP A 113 -6.45 1.06 -17.45
CA ASP A 113 -5.67 1.29 -16.24
C ASP A 113 -6.60 1.77 -15.10
N ASP A 114 -7.24 0.82 -14.43
CA ASP A 114 -8.12 1.03 -13.28
C ASP A 114 -7.46 0.50 -11.99
N PRO A 115 -6.62 1.32 -11.32
CA PRO A 115 -5.76 0.86 -10.24
C PRO A 115 -6.54 0.33 -9.03
N VAL A 116 -7.73 0.89 -8.77
CA VAL A 116 -8.57 0.54 -7.61
C VAL A 116 -9.78 -0.33 -7.96
N GLY A 117 -10.06 -0.54 -9.25
CA GLY A 117 -11.26 -1.27 -9.69
C GLY A 117 -12.53 -0.43 -9.62
N ALA A 118 -12.42 0.90 -9.71
CA ALA A 118 -13.54 1.82 -9.63
C ALA A 118 -14.56 1.60 -10.76
N THR A 119 -14.10 1.26 -11.96
CA THR A 119 -14.98 0.95 -13.10
C THR A 119 -15.77 -0.34 -12.87
N ALA A 120 -15.12 -1.39 -12.34
CA ALA A 120 -15.81 -2.64 -12.02
C ALA A 120 -16.83 -2.45 -10.88
N VAL A 121 -16.43 -1.78 -9.80
CA VAL A 121 -17.29 -1.58 -8.62
C VAL A 121 -18.41 -0.58 -8.89
N HIS A 122 -18.10 0.61 -9.39
CA HIS A 122 -19.08 1.69 -9.49
C HIS A 122 -19.84 1.69 -10.82
N LEU A 123 -19.14 1.53 -11.95
CA LEU A 123 -19.81 1.54 -13.25
C LEU A 123 -20.56 0.22 -13.49
N ALA A 124 -19.88 -0.93 -13.45
CA ALA A 124 -20.53 -2.21 -13.79
C ALA A 124 -21.59 -2.61 -12.76
N CYS A 125 -21.25 -2.63 -11.46
CA CYS A 125 -22.23 -3.00 -10.42
C CYS A 125 -23.27 -1.90 -10.18
N GLY A 126 -22.96 -0.62 -10.43
CA GLY A 126 -23.93 0.47 -10.37
C GLY A 126 -24.99 0.33 -11.47
N VAL A 127 -24.58 0.10 -12.72
CA VAL A 127 -25.50 -0.17 -13.84
C VAL A 127 -26.37 -1.39 -13.54
N PHE A 128 -25.77 -2.48 -13.07
CA PHE A 128 -26.50 -3.68 -12.65
C PHE A 128 -27.53 -3.37 -11.55
N GLY A 129 -27.12 -2.65 -10.50
CA GLY A 129 -27.99 -2.25 -9.40
C GLY A 129 -29.18 -1.38 -9.83
N THR A 130 -28.94 -0.43 -10.74
CA THR A 130 -30.01 0.40 -11.32
C THR A 130 -31.00 -0.43 -12.13
N ILE A 131 -30.52 -1.41 -12.92
CA ILE A 131 -31.40 -2.37 -13.61
C ILE A 131 -32.23 -3.17 -12.58
N CYS A 132 -31.64 -3.58 -11.46
CA CYS A 132 -32.34 -4.33 -10.41
C CYS A 132 -33.51 -3.57 -9.81
N VAL A 133 -33.52 -2.23 -9.79
CA VAL A 133 -34.72 -1.44 -9.41
C VAL A 133 -35.90 -1.81 -10.33
N GLY A 134 -35.68 -1.80 -11.64
CA GLY A 134 -36.70 -2.13 -12.63
C GLY A 134 -37.18 -3.57 -12.60
N LEU A 135 -36.35 -4.48 -12.09
CA LEU A 135 -36.65 -5.91 -12.02
C LEU A 135 -37.34 -6.28 -10.69
N PHE A 136 -36.79 -5.84 -9.56
CA PHE A 136 -37.09 -6.34 -8.22
C PHE A 136 -37.86 -5.35 -7.34
N ALA A 137 -38.17 -4.13 -7.78
CA ALA A 137 -39.01 -3.23 -7.00
C ALA A 137 -40.34 -3.92 -6.67
N LYS A 138 -40.78 -3.85 -5.41
CA LYS A 138 -42.04 -4.43 -4.96
C LYS A 138 -42.81 -3.39 -4.17
N GLU A 139 -44.03 -3.13 -4.62
CA GLU A 139 -44.94 -2.17 -4.01
C GLU A 139 -45.23 -2.55 -2.56
N GLY A 140 -45.24 -1.54 -1.67
CA GLY A 140 -45.60 -1.70 -0.26
C GLY A 140 -44.52 -2.34 0.62
N ILE A 141 -43.30 -2.58 0.13
CA ILE A 141 -42.17 -3.02 1.00
C ILE A 141 -41.76 -1.93 1.99
N THR A 142 -41.70 -0.69 1.53
CA THR A 142 -41.53 0.53 2.34
C THR A 142 -42.60 1.53 1.93
N SER A 143 -42.78 2.60 2.70
CA SER A 143 -43.67 3.70 2.30
C SER A 143 -43.22 4.41 1.01
N LEU A 144 -41.94 4.27 0.63
CA LEU A 144 -41.35 4.84 -0.58
C LEU A 144 -41.61 3.97 -1.82
N SER A 145 -41.90 2.68 -1.63
CA SER A 145 -42.05 1.72 -2.72
C SER A 145 -43.47 1.72 -3.29
N THR A 146 -43.70 2.53 -4.31
CA THR A 146 -45.03 2.80 -4.87
C THR A 146 -45.40 2.00 -6.11
N GLN A 147 -44.47 1.22 -6.66
CA GLN A 147 -44.66 0.52 -7.93
C GLN A 147 -43.97 -0.84 -7.90
N ASN A 148 -44.54 -1.79 -8.64
CA ASN A 148 -43.92 -3.09 -8.88
C ASN A 148 -42.94 -3.02 -10.06
N GLY A 149 -41.85 -3.77 -9.97
CA GLY A 149 -40.93 -4.07 -11.05
C GLY A 149 -41.42 -5.25 -11.89
N LEU A 150 -40.61 -5.61 -12.89
CA LEU A 150 -40.97 -6.62 -13.89
C LEU A 150 -41.32 -7.99 -13.25
N PHE A 151 -40.55 -8.44 -12.25
CA PHE A 151 -40.76 -9.75 -11.62
C PHE A 151 -41.97 -9.79 -10.68
N TYR A 152 -42.54 -8.64 -10.33
CA TYR A 152 -43.75 -8.52 -9.51
C TYR A 152 -44.96 -8.05 -10.32
N GLY A 153 -44.89 -8.13 -11.66
CA GLY A 153 -46.02 -7.85 -12.55
C GLY A 153 -46.24 -6.38 -12.91
N GLY A 154 -45.29 -5.48 -12.58
CA GLY A 154 -45.38 -4.06 -12.93
C GLY A 154 -45.09 -3.71 -14.41
N GLY A 155 -44.89 -4.72 -15.25
CA GLY A 155 -44.58 -4.56 -16.67
C GLY A 155 -43.19 -3.98 -16.93
N PHE A 156 -42.97 -3.50 -18.16
CA PHE A 156 -41.66 -3.01 -18.62
C PHE A 156 -41.40 -1.53 -18.33
N GLN A 157 -42.40 -0.78 -17.85
CA GLN A 157 -42.31 0.68 -17.73
C GLN A 157 -41.21 1.11 -16.76
N LEU A 158 -41.16 0.53 -15.56
CA LEU A 158 -40.13 0.86 -14.58
C LEU A 158 -38.73 0.45 -15.07
N LEU A 159 -38.59 -0.76 -15.63
CA LEU A 159 -37.33 -1.24 -16.20
C LEU A 159 -36.82 -0.34 -17.33
N TRP A 160 -37.70 0.08 -18.22
CA TRP A 160 -37.34 0.98 -19.32
C TRP A 160 -36.93 2.37 -18.81
N ALA A 161 -37.62 2.88 -17.78
CA ALA A 161 -37.21 4.13 -17.13
C ALA A 161 -35.80 4.04 -16.54
N GLN A 162 -35.44 2.92 -15.90
CA GLN A 162 -34.08 2.71 -15.38
C GLN A 162 -33.04 2.65 -16.50
N ILE A 163 -33.33 1.95 -17.61
CA ILE A 163 -32.43 1.86 -18.77
C ILE A 163 -32.20 3.25 -19.40
N ILE A 164 -33.27 4.03 -19.60
CA ILE A 164 -33.16 5.40 -20.11
C ILE A 164 -32.31 6.24 -19.14
N GLY A 165 -32.55 6.12 -17.83
CA GLY A 165 -31.77 6.83 -16.81
C GLY A 165 -30.28 6.50 -16.88
N ILE A 166 -29.91 5.21 -16.98
CA ILE A 166 -28.53 4.77 -17.13
C ILE A 166 -27.87 5.40 -18.36
N VAL A 167 -28.54 5.35 -19.51
CA VAL A 167 -27.99 5.89 -20.76
C VAL A 167 -27.89 7.42 -20.71
N ALA A 168 -28.91 8.10 -20.19
CA ALA A 168 -28.94 9.56 -20.10
C ALA A 168 -27.85 10.09 -19.16
N VAL A 169 -27.74 9.52 -17.95
CA VAL A 169 -26.71 9.88 -16.98
C VAL A 169 -25.33 9.51 -17.51
N GLY A 170 -25.18 8.31 -18.08
CA GLY A 170 -23.92 7.85 -18.66
C GLY A 170 -23.42 8.76 -19.79
N ALA A 171 -24.29 9.11 -20.74
CA ALA A 171 -23.95 10.01 -21.84
C ALA A 171 -23.57 11.41 -21.33
N PHE A 172 -24.35 11.96 -20.39
CA PHE A 172 -24.07 13.27 -19.81
C PHE A 172 -22.76 13.29 -19.03
N VAL A 173 -22.55 12.34 -18.11
CA VAL A 173 -21.36 12.28 -17.25
C VAL A 173 -20.11 12.00 -18.08
N PHE A 174 -20.18 11.08 -19.06
CA PHE A 174 -19.04 10.81 -19.94
C PHE A 174 -18.67 12.04 -20.77
N ALA A 175 -19.64 12.68 -21.44
CA ALA A 175 -19.39 13.84 -22.27
C ALA A 175 -18.86 15.04 -21.45
N SER A 176 -19.48 15.33 -20.32
CA SER A 176 -19.07 16.44 -19.44
C SER A 176 -17.70 16.19 -18.80
N SER A 177 -17.45 14.99 -18.29
CA SER A 177 -16.16 14.63 -17.70
C SER A 177 -15.05 14.64 -18.76
N LEU A 178 -15.30 14.08 -19.95
CA LEU A 178 -14.34 14.12 -21.05
C LEU A 178 -13.98 15.56 -21.44
N LEU A 179 -14.97 16.45 -21.52
CA LEU A 179 -14.74 17.86 -21.79
C LEU A 179 -13.87 18.50 -20.70
N VAL A 180 -14.22 18.34 -19.42
CA VAL A 180 -13.46 18.91 -18.30
C VAL A 180 -12.03 18.38 -18.28
N TRP A 181 -11.84 17.07 -18.37
CA TRP A 181 -10.51 16.47 -18.38
C TRP A 181 -9.70 16.89 -19.60
N TYR A 182 -10.32 17.04 -20.77
CA TYR A 182 -9.66 17.55 -21.97
C TYR A 182 -9.20 19.00 -21.80
N LEU A 183 -10.03 19.86 -21.21
CA LEU A 183 -9.69 21.26 -20.93
C LEU A 183 -8.52 21.34 -19.94
N ILE A 184 -8.58 20.60 -18.81
CA ILE A 184 -7.48 20.53 -17.83
C ILE A 184 -6.18 20.06 -18.50
N LYS A 185 -6.26 19.02 -19.34
CA LYS A 185 -5.11 18.51 -20.08
C LYS A 185 -4.48 19.56 -21.02
N LYS A 186 -5.28 20.49 -21.56
CA LYS A 186 -4.82 21.54 -22.49
C LYS A 186 -4.33 22.80 -21.79
N THR A 187 -4.80 23.08 -20.58
CA THR A 187 -4.44 24.30 -19.85
C THR A 187 -3.29 24.08 -18.88
N ILE A 188 -3.45 23.17 -17.92
CA ILE A 188 -2.51 22.97 -16.81
C ILE A 188 -1.81 21.60 -16.85
N GLY A 189 -2.38 20.62 -17.56
CA GLY A 189 -1.94 19.23 -17.51
C GLY A 189 -2.62 18.45 -16.38
N ILE A 190 -2.80 17.15 -16.58
CA ILE A 190 -3.49 16.24 -15.64
C ILE A 190 -2.56 15.18 -15.03
N ARG A 191 -1.43 14.89 -15.69
CA ARG A 191 -0.50 13.84 -15.31
C ARG A 191 0.89 14.46 -15.14
N VAL A 192 1.59 14.01 -14.11
CA VAL A 192 2.99 14.35 -13.84
C VAL A 192 3.92 13.87 -14.96
N SER A 193 5.17 14.33 -14.93
CA SER A 193 6.20 13.84 -15.86
C SER A 193 6.47 12.34 -15.68
N ALA A 194 7.00 11.68 -16.71
CA ALA A 194 7.30 10.24 -16.62
C ALA A 194 8.40 9.96 -15.57
N GLU A 195 9.35 10.87 -15.46
CA GLU A 195 10.43 10.85 -14.47
C GLU A 195 9.86 10.90 -13.05
N GLU A 196 8.93 11.81 -12.79
CA GLU A 196 8.26 11.97 -11.50
C GLU A 196 7.33 10.80 -11.17
N GLU A 197 6.62 10.27 -12.17
CA GLU A 197 5.79 9.07 -12.00
C GLU A 197 6.64 7.85 -11.58
N ILE A 198 7.83 7.69 -12.16
CA ILE A 198 8.77 6.61 -11.81
C ILE A 198 9.38 6.82 -10.41
N ALA A 199 9.68 8.07 -10.05
CA ALA A 199 10.22 8.41 -8.73
C ALA A 199 9.18 8.24 -7.61
N GLY A 200 7.89 8.38 -7.94
CA GLY A 200 6.77 8.34 -7.01
C GLY A 200 6.33 9.74 -6.59
N LEU A 201 5.01 9.97 -6.54
CA LEU A 201 4.42 11.28 -6.31
C LEU A 201 4.59 11.80 -4.86
N ASP A 202 4.97 10.95 -3.91
CA ASP A 202 5.18 11.37 -2.52
C ASP A 202 6.27 12.47 -2.44
N ILE A 203 7.37 12.30 -3.18
CA ILE A 203 8.52 13.22 -3.13
C ILE A 203 8.23 14.50 -3.93
N GLY A 204 7.81 14.35 -5.18
CA GLY A 204 7.60 15.48 -6.10
C GLY A 204 6.43 16.38 -5.71
N GLU A 205 5.30 15.79 -5.34
CA GLU A 205 4.06 16.55 -5.05
C GLU A 205 3.91 16.90 -3.55
N HIS A 206 4.49 16.11 -2.64
CA HIS A 206 4.26 16.28 -1.19
C HIS A 206 5.54 16.58 -0.39
N GLY A 207 6.72 16.50 -1.00
CA GLY A 207 8.00 16.77 -0.34
C GLY A 207 8.33 15.83 0.83
N ASN A 208 7.71 14.64 0.86
CA ASN A 208 7.86 13.68 1.96
C ASN A 208 7.85 12.24 1.42
N ILE A 209 8.21 11.27 2.26
CA ILE A 209 8.12 9.83 1.94
C ILE A 209 7.09 9.22 2.89
N ALA A 210 5.99 8.67 2.36
CA ALA A 210 4.93 8.12 3.21
C ALA A 210 5.38 6.89 4.02
N TYR A 211 6.37 6.15 3.51
CA TYR A 211 6.90 4.92 4.12
C TYR A 211 8.44 4.90 4.10
N PRO A 212 9.12 5.67 4.97
CA PRO A 212 10.58 5.83 4.94
C PRO A 212 11.35 4.50 5.10
N ASP A 213 10.76 3.51 5.76
CA ASP A 213 11.36 2.19 5.97
C ASP A 213 11.20 1.22 4.78
N PHE A 214 10.29 1.51 3.84
CA PHE A 214 9.96 0.66 2.68
C PHE A 214 10.38 1.29 1.34
N ALA A 215 10.58 2.60 1.30
CA ALA A 215 11.20 3.25 0.16
C ALA A 215 12.66 2.79 0.09
N LEU A 216 12.95 1.89 -0.86
CA LEU A 216 14.30 1.81 -1.40
C LEU A 216 14.61 3.22 -1.88
N VAL A 217 15.51 3.88 -1.18
CA VAL A 217 16.10 5.14 -1.57
C VAL A 217 16.67 4.91 -2.98
N ALA A 218 15.88 5.25 -4.00
CA ALA A 218 16.35 5.50 -5.36
C ALA A 218 17.18 6.79 -5.41
N SER A 219 17.56 7.37 -4.26
CA SER A 219 18.61 8.37 -4.15
C SER A 219 19.96 7.69 -4.32
N GLY A 220 20.26 7.38 -5.58
CA GLY A 220 21.56 6.94 -6.04
C GLY A 220 21.67 7.22 -7.52
N ASN A 221 21.96 8.49 -7.86
CA ASN A 221 22.47 9.01 -9.15
C ASN A 221 21.56 9.91 -10.01
N GLY A 222 20.35 10.26 -9.60
CA GLY A 222 19.49 11.17 -10.39
C GLY A 222 19.57 12.67 -10.04
N TYR A 223 19.90 13.01 -8.79
CA TYR A 223 19.58 14.32 -8.21
C TYR A 223 20.78 15.25 -7.91
N ILE A 224 21.95 15.01 -8.51
CA ILE A 224 23.07 15.97 -8.38
C ILE A 224 23.02 17.07 -9.46
N ASN A 225 22.24 16.89 -10.54
CA ASN A 225 22.27 17.82 -11.68
C ASN A 225 21.23 18.94 -11.66
N SER A 226 20.35 19.03 -10.65
CA SER A 226 19.27 20.03 -10.63
C SER A 226 19.36 21.06 -9.49
N ILE A 227 20.51 21.17 -8.82
CA ILE A 227 20.75 22.15 -7.74
C ILE A 227 21.48 23.41 -8.26
N GLU A 228 21.82 23.50 -9.56
CA GLU A 228 22.58 24.64 -10.09
C GLU A 228 21.81 25.99 -10.11
N ASP A 229 20.47 26.01 -9.98
CA ASP A 229 19.68 27.25 -10.22
C ASP A 229 18.92 27.81 -9.01
N ILE A 230 19.20 27.35 -7.78
CA ILE A 230 18.62 27.98 -6.59
C ILE A 230 19.63 28.97 -5.98
N ASN A 231 19.56 30.22 -6.41
CA ASN A 231 20.19 31.36 -5.71
C ASN A 231 19.46 31.60 -4.37
N ILE A 232 19.80 30.82 -3.36
CA ILE A 232 19.56 31.18 -1.97
C ILE A 232 20.59 32.26 -1.63
N GLU A 233 20.14 33.48 -1.35
CA GLU A 233 20.96 34.44 -0.60
C GLU A 233 21.25 33.81 0.76
N VAL A 234 22.45 33.25 0.89
CA VAL A 234 22.99 32.78 2.15
C VAL A 234 23.21 34.03 3.00
N THR A 235 22.33 34.26 3.97
CA THR A 235 22.65 35.12 5.10
C THR A 235 23.82 34.46 5.83
N ASP A 236 24.98 35.07 5.67
CA ASP A 236 26.23 34.65 6.27
C ASP A 236 26.18 34.79 7.80
N ASN A 237 25.65 33.75 8.45
CA ASN A 237 25.84 33.49 9.87
C ASN A 237 27.05 32.55 10.10
N SER A 238 28.09 32.60 9.25
CA SER A 238 29.32 31.79 9.43
C SER A 238 30.25 32.28 10.55
N LYS A 239 29.78 33.16 11.45
CA LYS A 239 30.63 33.71 12.51
C LYS A 239 30.84 32.84 13.75
N ASP A 240 30.33 31.61 13.78
CA ASP A 240 30.65 30.64 14.83
C ASP A 240 31.29 29.34 14.27
N THR A 241 32.04 29.44 13.17
CA THR A 241 33.02 28.39 12.85
C THR A 241 34.21 28.58 13.78
N VAL A 242 34.25 27.78 14.84
CA VAL A 242 35.42 27.68 15.72
C VAL A 242 36.61 27.29 14.83
N PRO A 243 37.63 28.16 14.69
CA PRO A 243 38.76 27.84 13.83
C PRO A 243 39.49 26.62 14.40
N ALA A 244 40.05 25.79 13.51
CA ALA A 244 40.70 24.51 13.87
C ALA A 244 41.85 24.64 14.87
N ASN A 245 42.29 25.86 15.17
CA ASN A 245 43.29 26.21 16.17
C ASN A 245 42.75 26.36 17.61
N VAL A 246 41.43 26.26 17.83
CA VAL A 246 40.78 26.30 19.17
C VAL A 246 40.22 24.94 19.59
N ALA A 247 40.30 23.92 18.73
CA ALA A 247 40.00 22.55 19.12
C ALA A 247 41.00 22.10 20.20
N VAL A 248 40.50 21.50 21.29
CA VAL A 248 41.31 20.91 22.34
C VAL A 248 42.37 20.01 21.68
N PRO A 249 43.68 20.18 21.98
CA PRO A 249 44.70 19.33 21.40
C PRO A 249 44.46 17.90 21.89
N VAL A 250 43.95 17.06 20.99
CA VAL A 250 43.80 15.63 21.26
C VAL A 250 45.21 15.07 21.37
N VAL A 251 45.52 14.52 22.55
CA VAL A 251 46.80 13.87 22.80
C VAL A 251 46.83 12.60 21.94
N HIS A 252 47.54 12.66 20.83
CA HIS A 252 47.79 11.50 19.98
C HIS A 252 48.48 10.41 20.79
N LYS A 253 47.76 9.32 21.07
CA LYS A 253 48.35 8.05 21.46
C LYS A 253 48.26 7.11 20.27
N GLU A 254 48.98 7.43 19.19
CA GLU A 254 49.08 6.55 18.03
C GLU A 254 49.56 5.15 18.47
N HIS A 255 48.62 4.21 18.59
CA HIS A 255 48.95 2.79 18.59
C HIS A 255 49.01 2.35 17.13
N SER A 256 50.15 2.63 16.50
CA SER A 256 50.50 2.07 15.20
C SER A 256 50.65 0.55 15.33
N GLY A 257 49.70 -0.22 14.79
CA GLY A 257 49.94 -1.64 14.51
C GLY A 257 48.73 -2.59 14.53
N ASP A 258 47.58 -2.17 15.06
CA ASP A 258 46.45 -3.10 15.21
C ASP A 258 45.64 -3.23 13.92
N LYS A 259 45.49 -4.46 13.41
CA LYS A 259 44.75 -4.74 12.18
C LYS A 259 43.26 -4.43 12.34
N MET A 260 42.76 -3.48 11.57
CA MET A 260 41.34 -3.17 11.49
C MET A 260 40.63 -4.03 10.45
N THR A 261 39.46 -4.53 10.81
CA THR A 261 38.69 -5.42 9.95
C THR A 261 37.23 -5.00 9.92
N LYS A 262 36.68 -4.82 8.72
CA LYS A 262 35.24 -4.66 8.51
C LYS A 262 34.60 -6.02 8.30
N VAL A 263 33.57 -6.30 9.08
CA VAL A 263 32.74 -7.50 8.97
C VAL A 263 31.34 -7.10 8.56
N THR A 264 30.92 -7.55 7.38
CA THR A 264 29.57 -7.37 6.84
C THR A 264 28.78 -8.67 7.05
N ILE A 265 27.68 -8.59 7.78
CA ILE A 265 26.81 -9.71 8.11
C ILE A 265 25.46 -9.49 7.41
N ILE A 266 25.09 -10.37 6.49
CA ILE A 266 23.76 -10.35 5.86
C ILE A 266 22.93 -11.46 6.45
N THR A 267 21.83 -11.14 7.14
CA THR A 267 20.96 -12.13 7.80
C THR A 267 19.47 -11.74 7.72
N ASN A 268 18.60 -12.57 8.31
CA ASN A 268 17.17 -12.30 8.42
C ASN A 268 16.88 -11.20 9.45
N GLN A 269 15.93 -10.31 9.16
CA GLN A 269 15.54 -9.21 10.04
C GLN A 269 15.14 -9.67 11.45
N ASN A 270 14.50 -10.84 11.57
CA ASN A 270 14.07 -11.40 12.87
C ASN A 270 15.25 -11.77 13.80
N LYS A 271 16.48 -11.85 13.27
CA LYS A 271 17.69 -12.16 14.04
C LYS A 271 18.48 -10.92 14.45
N LEU A 272 18.08 -9.73 14.02
CA LEU A 272 18.83 -8.50 14.24
C LEU A 272 19.01 -8.19 15.73
N SER A 273 17.94 -8.24 16.53
CA SER A 273 18.01 -7.93 17.97
C SER A 273 18.94 -8.90 18.71
N ALA A 274 18.80 -10.21 18.49
CA ALA A 274 19.70 -11.20 19.10
C ALA A 274 21.17 -11.03 18.66
N LEU A 275 21.39 -10.58 17.42
CA LEU A 275 22.73 -10.29 16.90
C LEU A 275 23.31 -9.02 17.56
N GLN A 276 22.52 -7.95 17.73
CA GLN A 276 22.95 -6.73 18.41
C GLN A 276 23.35 -7.01 19.86
N ASP A 277 22.55 -7.77 20.60
CA ASP A 277 22.85 -8.13 21.99
C ASP A 277 24.15 -8.94 22.09
N ALA A 278 24.34 -9.90 21.19
CA ALA A 278 25.53 -10.74 21.19
C ALA A 278 26.81 -9.96 20.83
N LEU A 279 26.72 -9.04 19.87
CA LEU A 279 27.84 -8.17 19.49
C LEU A 279 28.16 -7.14 20.58
N GLY A 280 27.13 -6.57 21.23
CA GLY A 280 27.31 -5.68 22.38
C GLY A 280 28.00 -6.37 23.55
N ASN A 281 27.61 -7.60 23.88
CA ASN A 281 28.29 -8.42 24.91
C ASN A 281 29.75 -8.77 24.55
N LEU A 282 30.09 -8.74 23.27
CA LEU A 282 31.46 -8.95 22.78
C LEU A 282 32.33 -7.69 22.90
N GLY A 283 31.74 -6.53 23.21
CA GLY A 283 32.42 -5.23 23.23
C GLY A 283 32.43 -4.50 21.89
N VAL A 284 31.53 -4.84 20.97
CA VAL A 284 31.32 -4.02 19.75
C VAL A 284 30.59 -2.74 20.13
N THR A 285 31.24 -1.60 19.94
CA THR A 285 30.73 -0.26 20.30
C THR A 285 29.81 0.33 19.24
N GLY A 286 30.13 0.13 17.97
CA GLY A 286 29.38 0.68 16.84
C GLY A 286 29.01 -0.37 15.79
N LEU A 287 27.80 -0.25 15.25
CA LEU A 287 27.32 -1.04 14.11
C LEU A 287 26.45 -0.18 13.19
N THR A 288 26.51 -0.45 11.90
CA THR A 288 25.63 0.17 10.89
C THR A 288 24.68 -0.88 10.36
N VAL A 289 23.38 -0.58 10.35
CA VAL A 289 22.34 -1.49 9.84
C VAL A 289 21.74 -0.92 8.56
N THR A 290 21.60 -1.75 7.53
CA THR A 290 20.96 -1.40 6.26
C THR A 290 19.97 -2.48 5.85
N ASN A 291 18.75 -2.11 5.49
CA ASN A 291 17.79 -3.04 4.89
C ASN A 291 18.21 -3.36 3.45
N VAL A 292 18.27 -4.64 3.11
CA VAL A 292 18.69 -5.12 1.79
C VAL A 292 17.77 -6.20 1.26
N LEU A 293 17.70 -6.32 -0.06
CA LEU A 293 17.00 -7.40 -0.74
C LEU A 293 18.01 -8.41 -1.26
N GLY A 294 17.81 -9.69 -0.93
CA GLY A 294 18.70 -10.77 -1.35
C GLY A 294 17.99 -11.78 -2.25
N HIS A 295 18.69 -12.24 -3.29
CA HIS A 295 18.30 -13.41 -4.08
C HIS A 295 19.26 -14.58 -3.80
N GLY A 296 18.73 -15.80 -3.72
CA GLY A 296 19.52 -17.01 -3.48
C GLY A 296 18.79 -18.27 -3.95
N MET A 297 19.25 -19.46 -3.55
CA MET A 297 18.56 -20.72 -3.90
C MET A 297 17.16 -20.85 -3.29
N GLN A 298 16.81 -19.99 -2.33
CA GLN A 298 15.45 -19.83 -1.85
C GLN A 298 14.62 -19.20 -2.97
N LYS A 299 13.75 -19.99 -3.59
CA LYS A 299 12.65 -19.44 -4.38
C LYS A 299 11.75 -18.67 -3.42
N GLY A 300 11.57 -17.37 -3.65
CA GLY A 300 10.55 -16.60 -2.96
C GLY A 300 9.19 -17.26 -3.17
N ASN A 301 8.28 -17.13 -2.21
CA ASN A 301 6.91 -17.55 -2.44
C ASN A 301 6.38 -16.76 -3.64
N PRO A 302 5.79 -17.41 -4.66
CA PRO A 302 5.13 -16.68 -5.73
C PRO A 302 4.02 -15.84 -5.12
N THR A 303 4.20 -14.52 -5.15
CA THR A 303 3.16 -13.58 -4.76
C THR A 303 2.22 -13.41 -5.94
N PHE A 304 0.93 -13.32 -5.69
CA PHE A 304 -0.07 -13.15 -6.74
C PHE A 304 -0.73 -11.80 -6.52
N PHE A 305 -0.82 -11.00 -7.57
CA PHE A 305 -1.63 -9.79 -7.58
C PHE A 305 -2.74 -9.99 -8.62
N ARG A 306 -3.99 -10.04 -8.17
CA ARG A 306 -5.16 -10.31 -9.03
C ARG A 306 -4.99 -11.57 -9.91
N GLY A 307 -4.37 -12.61 -9.35
CA GLY A 307 -4.11 -13.87 -10.06
C GLY A 307 -2.95 -13.88 -11.05
N VAL A 308 -2.31 -12.73 -11.29
CA VAL A 308 -1.06 -12.69 -12.05
C VAL A 308 0.09 -13.03 -11.10
N PRO A 309 0.93 -14.05 -11.41
CA PRO A 309 2.11 -14.36 -10.61
C PRO A 309 3.10 -13.19 -10.73
N MET A 310 3.32 -12.51 -9.61
CA MET A 310 4.41 -11.56 -9.43
C MET A 310 5.63 -12.36 -8.95
N ASP A 311 6.68 -12.40 -9.78
CA ASP A 311 7.91 -13.12 -9.46
C ASP A 311 8.78 -12.26 -8.52
N THR A 312 8.36 -12.13 -7.26
CA THR A 312 9.16 -11.46 -6.22
C THR A 312 10.29 -12.38 -5.79
N ARG A 313 11.38 -12.39 -6.56
CA ARG A 313 12.56 -13.22 -6.31
C ARG A 313 13.48 -12.68 -5.22
N LEU A 314 13.17 -11.50 -4.70
CA LEU A 314 13.96 -10.79 -3.70
C LEU A 314 13.32 -10.94 -2.33
N LEU A 315 14.09 -11.46 -1.37
CA LEU A 315 13.66 -11.62 0.02
C LEU A 315 14.27 -10.50 0.88
N PRO A 316 13.47 -9.86 1.76
CA PRO A 316 13.98 -8.92 2.75
C PRO A 316 15.04 -9.56 3.65
N LYS A 317 16.16 -8.84 3.80
CA LYS A 317 17.28 -9.17 4.66
C LYS A 317 17.82 -7.89 5.30
N VAL A 318 18.67 -8.07 6.30
CA VAL A 318 19.38 -6.97 6.94
C VAL A 318 20.87 -7.19 6.74
N LYS A 319 21.58 -6.12 6.36
CA LYS A 319 23.03 -6.02 6.29
C LYS A 319 23.52 -5.26 7.51
N VAL A 320 24.37 -5.86 8.31
CA VAL A 320 25.02 -5.26 9.49
C VAL A 320 26.51 -5.12 9.19
N ASP A 321 27.00 -3.89 9.16
CA ASP A 321 28.42 -3.58 9.00
C ASP A 321 29.01 -3.22 10.36
N VAL A 322 30.10 -3.89 10.74
CA VAL A 322 30.86 -3.65 11.97
C VAL A 322 32.33 -3.49 11.61
N VAL A 323 33.05 -2.58 12.26
CA VAL A 323 34.50 -2.47 12.16
C VAL A 323 35.11 -2.79 13.52
N ILE A 324 36.03 -3.75 13.57
CA ILE A 324 36.70 -4.20 14.79
C ILE A 324 38.21 -4.06 14.68
N CYS A 325 38.87 -3.92 15.83
CA CYS A 325 40.33 -3.79 15.93
C CYS A 325 40.91 -4.72 17.00
N LYS A 326 40.49 -4.60 18.27
CA LYS A 326 40.98 -5.46 19.37
C LYS A 326 40.31 -6.83 19.49
N ILE A 327 39.11 -6.96 18.93
CA ILE A 327 38.35 -8.21 18.98
C ILE A 327 38.93 -9.16 17.93
N PRO A 328 39.36 -10.38 18.29
CA PRO A 328 39.79 -11.36 17.31
C PRO A 328 38.65 -11.69 16.33
N ILE A 329 38.96 -11.70 15.03
CA ILE A 329 37.97 -11.94 13.97
C ILE A 329 37.26 -13.29 14.17
N GLU A 330 38.00 -14.32 14.57
CA GLU A 330 37.46 -15.67 14.83
C GLU A 330 36.40 -15.64 15.94
N THR A 331 36.67 -14.92 17.03
CA THR A 331 35.73 -14.77 18.14
C THR A 331 34.44 -14.08 17.70
N LEU A 332 34.53 -13.05 16.86
CA LEU A 332 33.35 -12.39 16.31
C LEU A 332 32.58 -13.32 15.36
N VAL A 333 33.28 -13.98 14.43
CA VAL A 333 32.66 -14.90 13.46
C VAL A 333 31.96 -16.06 14.17
N ASP A 334 32.57 -16.65 15.19
CA ASP A 334 31.97 -17.73 15.95
C ASP A 334 30.76 -17.27 16.77
N THR A 335 30.81 -16.06 17.33
CA THR A 335 29.65 -15.45 18.00
C THR A 335 28.49 -15.24 17.03
N VAL A 336 28.76 -14.65 15.85
CA VAL A 336 27.77 -14.43 14.81
C VAL A 336 27.17 -15.77 14.35
N LYS A 337 28.02 -16.77 14.10
CA LYS A 337 27.57 -18.12 13.72
C LYS A 337 26.70 -18.74 14.82
N LYS A 338 27.07 -18.63 16.09
CA LYS A 338 26.29 -19.18 17.21
C LYS A 338 24.89 -18.58 17.30
N VAL A 339 24.73 -17.30 16.97
CA VAL A 339 23.43 -16.59 17.04
C VAL A 339 22.57 -16.86 15.80
N LEU A 340 23.20 -16.84 14.63
CA LEU A 340 22.50 -16.87 13.35
C LEU A 340 22.27 -18.29 12.82
N TYR A 341 23.09 -19.26 13.21
CA TYR A 341 22.99 -20.63 12.69
C TYR A 341 21.74 -21.33 13.23
N THR A 342 20.86 -21.71 12.31
CA THR A 342 19.68 -22.56 12.56
C THR A 342 19.78 -23.89 11.82
N GLY A 343 20.77 -24.04 10.93
CA GLY A 343 20.93 -25.21 10.06
C GLY A 343 19.98 -25.19 8.85
N ASN A 344 19.18 -24.12 8.70
CA ASN A 344 18.26 -23.94 7.59
C ASN A 344 18.83 -22.97 6.55
N ILE A 345 18.31 -23.06 5.33
CA ILE A 345 18.63 -22.08 4.29
C ILE A 345 18.14 -20.70 4.77
N GLY A 346 19.00 -19.69 4.66
CA GLY A 346 18.65 -18.29 4.98
C GLY A 346 19.38 -17.67 6.18
N ASP A 347 20.17 -18.45 6.92
CA ASP A 347 20.92 -18.01 8.12
C ASP A 347 21.82 -16.79 7.85
N GLY A 348 22.36 -16.69 6.63
CA GLY A 348 23.06 -15.49 6.17
C GLY A 348 24.42 -15.74 5.54
N LYS A 349 25.19 -14.65 5.39
CA LYS A 349 26.59 -14.66 4.95
C LYS A 349 27.39 -13.64 5.76
N ILE A 350 28.65 -13.95 5.98
CA ILE A 350 29.63 -13.05 6.60
C ILE A 350 30.69 -12.75 5.55
N PHE A 351 30.98 -11.47 5.34
CA PHE A 351 32.08 -11.00 4.50
C PHE A 351 33.07 -10.25 5.36
N ILE A 352 34.36 -10.46 5.11
CA ILE A 352 35.45 -9.93 5.91
C ILE A 352 36.33 -9.11 4.97
N TYR A 353 36.59 -7.87 5.34
CA TYR A 353 37.38 -6.92 4.57
C TYR A 353 38.44 -6.29 5.46
N ASP A 354 39.63 -6.08 4.92
CA ASP A 354 40.66 -5.28 5.58
C ASP A 354 40.27 -3.80 5.49
N VAL A 355 40.45 -3.07 6.59
CA VAL A 355 40.22 -1.63 6.67
C VAL A 355 41.57 -0.94 6.80
N GLU A 356 41.87 -0.03 5.89
CA GLU A 356 43.11 0.73 5.89
C GLU A 356 43.14 1.75 7.03
N ASP A 357 42.05 2.50 7.20
CA ASP A 357 41.93 3.50 8.25
C ASP A 357 40.47 3.75 8.64
N VAL A 358 40.27 4.26 9.85
CA VAL A 358 38.99 4.76 10.37
C VAL A 358 39.25 6.15 10.92
N ILE A 359 38.50 7.15 10.45
CA ILE A 359 38.70 8.54 10.83
C ILE A 359 37.45 9.07 11.53
N LYS A 360 37.58 9.50 12.79
CA LYS A 360 36.48 10.13 13.54
C LYS A 360 36.45 11.61 13.20
N ILE A 361 35.43 12.04 12.44
CA ILE A 361 35.34 13.41 11.89
C ILE A 361 35.44 14.49 12.99
N ARG A 362 34.80 14.28 14.14
CA ARG A 362 34.71 15.29 15.22
C ARG A 362 36.06 15.59 15.86
N THR A 363 36.88 14.56 16.10
CA THR A 363 38.13 14.65 16.87
C THR A 363 39.37 14.52 15.98
N ASN A 364 39.18 14.16 14.71
CA ASN A 364 40.24 13.77 13.79
C ASN A 364 41.14 12.64 14.34
N GLU A 365 40.57 11.78 15.18
CA GLU A 365 41.24 10.55 15.63
C GLU A 365 41.24 9.53 14.50
N HIS A 366 42.29 8.72 14.45
CA HIS A 366 42.51 7.69 13.44
C HIS A 366 42.53 6.30 14.06
N GLY A 367 42.36 5.27 13.23
CA GLY A 367 42.50 3.87 13.61
C GLY A 367 41.62 3.44 14.79
N TYR A 368 42.26 2.82 15.80
CA TYR A 368 41.56 2.30 16.98
C TYR A 368 40.83 3.38 17.78
N ASP A 369 41.47 4.53 17.99
CA ASP A 369 40.93 5.63 18.81
C ASP A 369 39.66 6.20 18.16
N ALA A 370 39.60 6.18 16.83
CA ALA A 370 38.41 6.57 16.07
C ALA A 370 37.20 5.65 16.29
N LEU A 371 37.42 4.39 16.68
CA LEU A 371 36.37 3.39 16.94
C LEU A 371 35.87 3.40 18.40
N GLN A 372 36.56 4.11 19.30
CA GLN A 372 36.14 4.22 20.69
C GLN A 372 35.13 5.34 20.86
N ASP A 373 33.99 5.05 21.49
CA ASP A 373 33.06 6.05 21.99
C ASP A 373 33.46 6.42 23.43
N GLU A 374 34.67 6.95 23.60
CA GLU A 374 35.03 7.64 24.84
C GLU A 374 34.52 9.10 24.74
N GLU A 375 33.69 9.51 25.70
CA GLU A 375 33.30 10.92 25.90
C GLU A 375 34.45 11.76 26.46
#